data_AF-A0A821GXP3-F1
#
_entry.id   AF-A0A821GXP3-F1
#
_cell.length_a   1.000
_cell.length_b   1.000
_cell.length_c   1.000
_cell.angle_alpha   90.00
_cell.angle_beta   90.00
_cell.angle_gamma   90.00
#
_symmetry.space_group_name_H-M   'P 1'
#
loop_
_entity.id
_entity.type
_entity.pdbx_description
1 polymer ?
#
loop_
_entity_poly.entity_id
_entity_poly.type
_entity_poly.pdbx_seq_one_letter_code
_entity_poly.pdbx_strand_id
1 'polypeptide(L)'
;MLIEVEHWSGAGNRFVIVDYRKKEENIQWNCLVKSLCKRNILADAEGLLVLIEINNKNSTCVYDFYNPDGSTGVMCGNGARCAIKHVSLIENLNNNSIKLVLNGCSYEGKLVNNDNVALRLPLYKELRFIDNWTYVNVGNHHVVIDARDLVKSIEEFHLFNLVKFSNEYIN
;
A
#
# COMPACT_ATOMS: atom_id res chain seq x y z
N MET A 1 -5.52 -20.10 -18.62
CA MET A 1 -5.03 -18.71 -18.72
C MET A 1 -3.72 -18.61 -17.96
N LEU A 2 -2.70 -17.99 -18.55
CA LEU A 2 -1.45 -17.64 -17.89
C LEU A 2 -1.48 -16.14 -17.58
N ILE A 3 -1.20 -15.76 -16.34
CA ILE A 3 -1.07 -14.36 -15.91
C ILE A 3 0.38 -14.17 -15.50
N GLU A 4 1.05 -13.23 -16.16
CA GLU A 4 2.38 -12.79 -15.75
C GLU A 4 2.25 -11.87 -14.53
N VAL A 5 3.11 -12.11 -13.54
CA VAL A 5 3.09 -11.40 -12.27
C VAL A 5 4.51 -10.92 -11.96
N GLU A 6 4.61 -9.73 -11.39
CA GLU A 6 5.87 -9.16 -10.89
C GLU A 6 5.83 -9.04 -9.37
N HIS A 7 6.99 -9.23 -8.73
CA HIS A 7 7.13 -9.11 -7.28
C HIS A 7 7.81 -7.81 -6.90
N TRP A 8 7.16 -7.06 -6.03
CA TRP A 8 7.58 -5.73 -5.64
C TRP A 8 7.61 -5.60 -4.12
N SER A 9 8.53 -4.77 -3.61
CA SER A 9 8.59 -4.43 -2.19
C SER A 9 8.74 -2.93 -1.99
N GLY A 10 8.01 -2.39 -1.01
CA GLY A 10 8.09 -0.99 -0.58
C GLY A 10 8.33 -0.92 0.93
N ALA A 11 9.56 -0.60 1.33
CA ALA A 11 9.97 -0.56 2.75
C ALA A 11 9.67 -1.87 3.52
N GLY A 12 9.83 -3.02 2.87
CA GLY A 12 9.59 -4.34 3.45
C GLY A 12 8.19 -4.90 3.15
N ASN A 13 7.20 -4.05 2.89
CA ASN A 13 5.89 -4.55 2.47
C ASN A 13 5.94 -5.13 1.07
N ARG A 14 5.29 -6.28 0.85
CA ARG A 14 5.38 -7.03 -0.42
C ARG A 14 4.09 -6.94 -1.22
N PHE A 15 4.22 -6.79 -2.54
CA PHE A 15 3.09 -6.68 -3.45
C PHE A 15 3.31 -7.56 -4.68
N VAL A 16 2.21 -8.07 -5.23
CA VAL A 16 2.18 -8.61 -6.59
C VAL A 16 1.67 -7.50 -7.50
N ILE A 17 2.35 -7.28 -8.63
CA ILE A 17 1.88 -6.36 -9.67
C ILE A 17 1.52 -7.17 -10.92
N VAL A 18 0.41 -6.81 -11.55
CA VAL A 18 -0.03 -7.36 -12.84
C VAL A 18 -0.27 -6.21 -13.81
N ASP A 19 0.40 -6.21 -14.97
CA ASP A 19 0.06 -5.33 -16.09
C ASP A 19 -1.13 -5.90 -16.86
N TYR A 20 -2.31 -5.28 -16.68
CA TYR A 20 -3.56 -5.73 -17.29
C TYR A 20 -4.09 -4.80 -18.39
N ARG A 21 -3.27 -3.86 -18.89
CA ARG A 21 -3.69 -2.85 -19.87
C ARG A 21 -4.15 -3.40 -21.22
N LYS A 22 -3.68 -4.59 -21.62
CA LYS A 22 -3.88 -5.17 -22.96
C LYS A 22 -4.81 -6.39 -22.97
N LYS A 23 -5.52 -6.65 -21.88
CA LYS A 23 -6.31 -7.88 -21.70
C LYS A 23 -7.79 -7.54 -21.71
N GLU A 24 -8.57 -8.31 -22.46
CA GLU A 24 -10.01 -8.04 -22.70
C GLU A 24 -10.94 -8.94 -21.86
N GLU A 25 -10.38 -9.81 -21.03
CA GLU A 25 -11.16 -10.73 -20.21
C GLU A 25 -11.62 -10.06 -18.90
N ASN A 26 -12.84 -10.37 -18.47
CA ASN A 26 -13.31 -9.94 -17.15
C ASN A 26 -12.75 -10.90 -16.08
N ILE A 27 -11.67 -10.49 -15.40
CA ILE A 27 -11.10 -11.25 -14.28
C ILE A 27 -11.67 -10.77 -12.95
N GLN A 28 -12.09 -11.73 -12.12
CA GLN A 28 -12.47 -11.48 -10.72
C GLN A 28 -11.22 -11.43 -9.82
N TRP A 29 -10.53 -10.29 -9.82
CA TRP A 29 -9.28 -10.10 -9.08
C TRP A 29 -9.42 -10.30 -7.56
N ASN A 30 -10.56 -9.92 -7.00
CA ASN A 30 -10.90 -10.14 -5.59
C ASN A 30 -10.92 -11.62 -5.19
N CYS A 31 -11.26 -12.52 -6.11
CA CYS A 31 -11.18 -13.96 -5.90
C CYS A 31 -9.76 -14.47 -6.10
N LEU A 32 -9.06 -13.96 -7.12
CA LEU A 32 -7.73 -14.42 -7.51
C LEU A 32 -6.62 -13.99 -6.54
N VAL A 33 -6.73 -12.80 -5.92
CA VAL A 33 -5.74 -12.27 -4.98
C VAL A 33 -5.48 -13.23 -3.81
N LYS A 34 -6.49 -13.97 -3.34
CA LYS A 34 -6.35 -14.98 -2.29
C LYS A 34 -5.36 -16.09 -2.66
N SER A 35 -5.31 -16.45 -3.94
CA SER A 35 -4.39 -17.45 -4.46
C SER A 35 -3.00 -16.86 -4.75
N LEU A 36 -2.96 -15.63 -5.27
CA LEU A 36 -1.71 -14.92 -5.59
C LEU A 36 -0.91 -14.52 -4.34
N CYS A 37 -1.60 -14.13 -3.26
CA CYS A 37 -0.99 -13.74 -1.99
C CYS A 37 -0.83 -14.92 -1.01
N LYS A 38 -1.16 -16.16 -1.41
CA LYS A 38 -1.13 -17.31 -0.50
C LYS A 38 0.30 -17.69 -0.13
N ARG A 39 0.51 -17.87 1.18
CA ARG A 39 1.76 -18.21 1.91
C ARG A 39 2.66 -19.33 1.37
N ASN A 40 2.21 -20.12 0.39
CA ASN A 40 2.89 -21.36 0.02
C ASN A 40 3.50 -21.38 -1.38
N ILE A 41 3.37 -20.32 -2.19
CA ILE A 41 3.79 -20.38 -3.61
C ILE A 41 4.63 -19.15 -4.01
N LEU A 42 4.26 -17.93 -3.58
CA LEU A 42 4.86 -16.69 -4.08
C LEU A 42 4.93 -15.65 -2.94
N ALA A 43 6.08 -15.59 -2.26
CA ALA A 43 6.54 -14.54 -1.36
C ALA A 43 5.47 -13.66 -0.68
N ASP A 44 4.66 -14.23 0.24
CA ASP A 44 3.81 -13.55 1.24
C ASP A 44 3.45 -12.08 0.90
N ALA A 45 2.75 -11.88 -0.21
CA ALA A 45 2.37 -10.54 -0.64
C ALA A 45 1.22 -10.03 0.22
N GLU A 46 1.32 -8.79 0.65
CA GLU A 46 0.34 -8.07 1.45
C GLU A 46 -0.69 -7.33 0.58
N GLY A 47 -0.60 -7.47 -0.74
CA GLY A 47 -1.64 -7.04 -1.67
C GLY A 47 -1.29 -7.25 -3.13
N LEU A 48 -2.30 -7.08 -3.97
CA LEU A 48 -2.22 -7.12 -5.43
C LEU A 48 -2.49 -5.73 -5.99
N LEU A 49 -1.63 -5.27 -6.89
CA LEU A 49 -1.78 -4.06 -7.69
C LEU A 49 -2.01 -4.48 -9.15
N VAL A 50 -3.14 -4.11 -9.72
CA VAL A 50 -3.46 -4.39 -11.12
C VAL A 50 -3.38 -3.08 -11.89
N LEU A 51 -2.44 -2.96 -12.83
CA LEU A 51 -2.33 -1.79 -13.70
C LEU A 51 -3.41 -1.87 -14.78
N ILE A 52 -4.33 -0.90 -14.78
CA ILE A 52 -5.48 -0.87 -15.69
C ILE A 52 -5.23 0.07 -16.86
N GLU A 53 -4.63 1.23 -16.61
CA GLU A 53 -4.47 2.27 -17.62
C GLU A 53 -3.22 3.12 -17.37
N ILE A 54 -2.57 3.56 -18.45
CA ILE A 54 -1.60 4.64 -18.42
C ILE A 54 -2.00 5.68 -19.46
N ASN A 55 -2.12 6.93 -19.01
CA ASN A 55 -2.33 8.09 -19.84
C ASN A 55 -1.06 8.95 -19.88
N ASN A 56 -0.32 8.79 -20.98
CA ASN A 56 0.96 9.48 -21.18
C ASN A 56 0.81 10.99 -21.39
N LYS A 57 -0.37 11.51 -21.77
CA LYS A 57 -0.57 12.95 -21.99
C LYS A 57 -0.51 13.76 -20.70
N ASN A 58 -0.91 13.17 -19.58
CA ASN A 58 -0.98 13.82 -18.28
C ASN A 58 -0.23 13.02 -17.18
N SER A 59 0.67 12.12 -17.59
CA SER A 59 1.47 11.26 -16.70
C SER A 59 0.62 10.59 -15.61
N THR A 60 -0.56 10.11 -15.98
CA THR A 60 -1.48 9.45 -15.06
C THR A 60 -1.41 7.94 -15.24
N CYS A 61 -1.34 7.19 -14.15
CA CYS A 61 -1.53 5.75 -14.14
C CYS A 61 -2.70 5.37 -13.24
N VAL A 62 -3.42 4.32 -13.62
CA VAL A 62 -4.59 3.81 -12.90
C VAL A 62 -4.32 2.39 -12.48
N TYR A 63 -4.45 2.15 -11.18
CA TYR A 63 -4.32 0.83 -10.58
C TYR A 63 -5.56 0.48 -9.76
N ASP A 64 -5.89 -0.80 -9.75
CA ASP A 64 -6.75 -1.39 -8.73
C ASP A 64 -5.89 -2.10 -7.69
N PHE A 65 -6.27 -1.95 -6.41
CA PHE A 65 -5.61 -2.56 -5.26
C PHE A 65 -6.56 -3.49 -4.52
N TYR A 66 -6.06 -4.69 -4.24
CA TYR A 66 -6.76 -5.72 -3.48
C TYR A 66 -5.91 -6.19 -2.30
N ASN A 67 -6.51 -6.24 -1.12
CA ASN A 67 -5.93 -6.91 0.03
C ASN A 67 -5.96 -8.45 -0.18
N PRO A 68 -5.13 -9.21 0.57
CA PRO A 68 -5.08 -10.67 0.45
C PRO A 68 -6.41 -11.38 0.71
N ASP A 69 -7.33 -10.76 1.46
CA ASP A 69 -8.66 -11.27 1.75
C ASP A 69 -9.69 -10.99 0.62
N GLY A 70 -9.30 -10.28 -0.44
CA GLY A 70 -10.16 -9.88 -1.55
C GLY A 70 -10.86 -8.54 -1.37
N SER A 71 -10.73 -7.90 -0.20
CA SER A 71 -11.28 -6.57 0.02
C SER A 71 -10.52 -5.52 -0.78
N THR A 72 -11.24 -4.49 -1.20
CA THR A 72 -10.65 -3.25 -1.71
C THR A 72 -10.70 -2.21 -0.60
N GLY A 73 -9.63 -1.42 -0.44
CA GLY A 73 -9.52 -0.47 0.65
C GLY A 73 -8.61 0.71 0.33
N VAL A 74 -8.62 1.70 1.23
CA VAL A 74 -7.72 2.85 1.18
C VAL A 74 -6.32 2.35 1.47
N MET A 75 -5.45 2.50 0.48
CA MET A 75 -4.19 1.80 0.45
C MET A 75 -3.15 2.40 1.42
N CYS A 76 -2.14 1.59 1.74
CA CYS A 76 -0.91 1.99 2.42
C CYS A 76 0.05 2.73 1.47
N GLY A 77 0.68 3.82 1.88
CA GLY A 77 1.63 4.58 1.03
C GLY A 77 2.75 3.74 0.37
N ASN A 78 3.02 2.53 0.86
CA ASN A 78 4.02 1.62 0.33
C ASN A 78 3.63 1.06 -1.05
N GLY A 79 2.37 0.66 -1.24
CA GLY A 79 1.87 0.17 -2.53
C GLY A 79 1.92 1.22 -3.65
N ALA A 80 1.70 2.50 -3.35
CA ALA A 80 1.74 3.58 -4.36
C ALA A 80 3.17 3.81 -4.78
N ARG A 81 4.12 3.75 -3.83
CA ARG A 81 5.53 3.87 -4.18
C ARG A 81 5.92 2.76 -5.14
N CYS A 82 5.46 1.53 -4.92
CA CYS A 82 5.65 0.43 -5.88
C CYS A 82 4.97 0.73 -7.23
N ALA A 83 3.71 1.16 -7.25
CA ALA A 83 2.99 1.48 -8.50
C ALA A 83 3.65 2.61 -9.30
N ILE A 84 4.05 3.70 -8.64
CA ILE A 84 4.76 4.83 -9.25
C ILE A 84 6.11 4.38 -9.81
N LYS A 85 6.88 3.61 -9.04
CA LYS A 85 8.16 3.06 -9.52
C LYS A 85 7.97 2.15 -10.72
N HIS A 86 7.00 1.23 -10.65
CA HIS A 86 6.68 0.31 -11.73
C HIS A 86 6.40 1.06 -13.04
N VAL A 87 5.45 2.01 -13.02
CA VAL A 87 5.13 2.82 -14.21
C VAL A 87 6.32 3.64 -14.70
N SER A 88 7.12 4.18 -13.78
CA SER A 88 8.34 4.91 -14.16
C SER A 88 9.31 4.04 -14.97
N LEU A 89 9.44 2.75 -14.62
CA LEU A 89 10.30 1.81 -15.34
C LEU A 89 9.73 1.43 -16.71
N ILE A 90 8.45 1.04 -16.77
CA ILE A 90 7.86 0.54 -18.03
C ILE A 90 7.70 1.63 -19.10
N GLU A 91 7.46 2.88 -18.69
CA GLU A 91 7.30 4.03 -19.61
C GLU A 91 8.58 4.88 -19.71
N ASN A 92 9.69 4.49 -19.06
CA ASN A 92 10.95 5.23 -18.99
C ASN A 92 10.79 6.71 -18.55
N LEU A 93 9.93 6.95 -17.56
CA LEU A 93 9.66 8.29 -17.03
C LEU A 93 10.71 8.66 -15.98
N ASN A 94 11.57 9.61 -16.32
CA ASN A 94 12.60 10.11 -15.40
C ASN A 94 12.17 11.44 -14.76
N ASN A 95 12.23 11.51 -13.43
CA ASN A 95 12.06 12.73 -12.60
C ASN A 95 10.75 13.53 -12.77
N ASN A 96 9.76 13.02 -13.52
CA ASN A 96 8.46 13.67 -13.68
C ASN A 96 7.54 13.37 -12.50
N SER A 97 6.65 14.32 -12.20
CA SER A 97 5.52 14.04 -11.32
C SER A 97 4.57 13.07 -12.03
N ILE A 98 4.19 12.01 -11.32
CA ILE A 98 3.27 10.98 -11.78
C ILE A 98 2.02 11.10 -10.93
N LYS A 99 0.87 11.20 -11.61
CA LYS A 99 -0.44 11.10 -10.97
C LYS A 99 -0.82 9.62 -10.91
N LEU A 100 -1.02 9.11 -9.71
CA LEU A 100 -1.52 7.76 -9.50
C LEU A 100 -3.00 7.83 -9.12
N VAL A 101 -3.86 7.13 -9.84
CA VAL A 101 -5.23 6.85 -9.42
C VAL A 101 -5.26 5.42 -8.92
N LEU A 102 -5.61 5.21 -7.66
CA LEU A 102 -5.64 3.90 -7.03
C LEU A 102 -7.00 3.67 -6.38
N ASN A 103 -7.75 2.66 -6.85
CA ASN A 103 -9.14 2.44 -6.43
C ASN A 103 -9.98 3.74 -6.48
N GLY A 104 -9.77 4.57 -7.52
CA GLY A 104 -10.42 5.87 -7.68
C GLY A 104 -9.84 7.03 -6.86
N CYS A 105 -8.94 6.78 -5.91
CA CYS A 105 -8.28 7.83 -5.12
C CYS A 105 -7.04 8.38 -5.85
N SER A 106 -6.91 9.70 -5.96
CA SER A 106 -5.77 10.34 -6.63
C SER A 106 -4.63 10.64 -5.65
N TYR A 107 -3.42 10.27 -6.04
CA TYR A 107 -2.16 10.55 -5.39
C TYR A 107 -1.19 11.16 -6.40
N GLU A 108 -0.17 11.83 -5.87
CA GLU A 108 0.90 12.39 -6.67
C GLU A 108 2.23 11.91 -6.09
N GLY A 109 3.16 11.50 -6.94
CA GLY A 109 4.50 11.19 -6.48
C GLY A 109 5.51 11.23 -7.61
N LYS A 110 6.77 11.05 -7.27
CA LYS A 110 7.86 11.10 -8.24
C LYS A 110 9.00 10.19 -7.85
N LEU A 111 9.73 9.74 -8.85
CA LEU A 111 11.01 9.12 -8.64
C LEU A 111 12.00 10.16 -8.09
N VAL A 112 12.64 9.86 -6.96
CA VAL A 112 13.71 10.70 -6.39
C VAL A 112 15.06 10.18 -6.87
N ASN A 113 15.23 8.86 -6.89
CA ASN A 113 16.37 8.16 -7.46
C ASN A 113 15.95 6.71 -7.79
N ASN A 114 16.90 5.82 -8.10
CA ASN A 114 16.57 4.46 -8.50
C ASN A 114 15.81 3.66 -7.42
N ASP A 115 15.99 3.95 -6.14
CA ASP A 115 15.41 3.16 -5.05
C ASP A 115 14.29 3.90 -4.30
N ASN A 116 14.24 5.22 -4.40
CA ASN A 116 13.36 6.07 -3.61
C ASN A 116 12.28 6.74 -4.45
N VAL A 117 11.05 6.66 -3.94
CA VAL A 117 9.87 7.35 -4.46
C VAL A 117 9.35 8.30 -3.40
N ALA A 118 9.16 9.56 -3.76
CA ALA A 118 8.43 10.51 -2.94
C ALA A 118 6.95 10.42 -3.28
N LEU A 119 6.10 10.25 -2.26
CA LEU A 119 4.65 10.22 -2.39
C LEU A 119 4.06 11.37 -1.58
N ARG A 120 3.23 12.18 -2.22
CA ARG A 120 2.44 13.21 -1.55
C ARG A 120 1.23 12.54 -0.89
N LEU A 121 1.28 12.46 0.44
CA LEU A 121 0.16 11.97 1.24
C LEU A 121 -0.84 13.12 1.50
N PRO A 122 -2.13 12.79 1.65
CA PRO A 122 -3.12 13.77 2.07
C PRO A 122 -2.81 14.24 3.49
N LEU A 123 -3.26 15.46 3.82
CA LEU A 123 -3.30 15.90 5.21
C LEU A 123 -4.28 15.02 6.00
N TYR A 124 -4.03 14.90 7.30
CA TYR A 124 -4.96 14.23 8.19
C TYR A 124 -6.34 14.90 8.13
N LYS A 125 -7.38 14.06 8.14
CA LYS A 125 -8.79 14.48 8.24
C LYS A 125 -9.17 14.79 9.67
N GLU A 126 -8.57 14.08 10.61
CA GLU A 126 -8.84 14.20 12.03
C GLU A 126 -7.57 13.89 12.82
N LEU A 127 -7.34 14.66 13.87
CA LEU A 127 -6.25 14.48 14.82
C LEU A 127 -6.78 14.75 16.22
N ARG A 128 -6.68 13.76 17.11
CA ARG A 128 -7.07 13.88 18.52
C ARG A 128 -5.92 13.43 19.40
N PHE A 129 -5.53 14.29 20.34
CA PHE A 129 -4.59 13.94 21.41
C PHE A 129 -5.41 13.40 22.59
N ILE A 130 -5.11 12.18 23.03
CA ILE A 130 -5.87 11.46 24.05
C ILE A 130 -4.86 10.91 25.05
N ASP A 131 -4.68 11.61 26.17
CA ASP A 131 -3.70 11.28 27.22
C ASP A 131 -2.32 10.91 26.64
N ASN A 132 -1.97 9.62 26.64
CA ASN A 132 -0.66 9.09 26.24
C ASN A 132 -0.66 8.56 24.79
N TRP A 133 -1.71 8.82 24.01
CA TRP A 133 -1.79 8.38 22.62
C TRP A 133 -2.42 9.44 21.73
N THR A 134 -2.18 9.29 20.43
CA THR A 134 -2.71 10.18 19.40
C THR A 134 -3.51 9.38 18.40
N TYR A 135 -4.79 9.74 18.26
CA TYR A 135 -5.60 9.25 17.16
C TYR A 135 -5.37 10.13 15.93
N VAL A 136 -5.13 9.51 14.78
CA VAL A 136 -5.00 10.21 13.51
C VAL A 136 -5.75 9.47 12.40
N ASN A 137 -6.52 10.23 11.63
CA ASN A 137 -7.20 9.73 10.43
C ASN A 137 -6.55 10.35 9.19
N VAL A 138 -5.84 9.56 8.40
CA VAL A 138 -5.24 9.98 7.11
C VAL A 138 -5.99 9.43 5.89
N GLY A 139 -7.25 8.99 6.10
CA GLY A 139 -8.00 8.17 5.16
C GLY A 139 -8.32 6.78 5.72
N ASN A 140 -7.54 6.34 6.71
CA ASN A 140 -7.79 5.18 7.57
C ASN A 140 -7.51 5.56 9.03
N HIS A 141 -8.09 4.80 9.95
CA HIS A 141 -7.96 5.00 11.39
C HIS A 141 -6.60 4.49 11.91
N HIS A 142 -5.87 5.35 12.61
CA HIS A 142 -4.62 4.97 13.27
C HIS A 142 -4.61 5.49 14.71
N VAL A 143 -3.97 4.71 15.58
CA VAL A 143 -3.60 5.11 16.94
C VAL A 143 -2.09 5.04 17.04
N VAL A 144 -1.48 6.14 17.47
CA VAL A 144 -0.03 6.28 17.66
C VAL A 144 0.24 6.36 19.15
N ILE A 145 1.07 5.44 19.64
CA ILE A 145 1.47 5.36 21.04
C ILE A 145 2.99 5.31 21.07
N ASP A 146 3.59 6.08 21.96
CA ASP A 146 5.01 5.94 22.21
C ASP A 146 5.25 4.67 23.03
N ALA A 147 5.92 3.69 22.43
CA ALA A 147 6.21 2.43 23.11
C ALA A 147 7.00 2.64 24.42
N ARG A 148 7.77 3.73 24.53
CA ARG A 148 8.54 4.07 25.73
C ARG A 148 7.65 4.36 26.95
N ASP A 149 6.38 4.68 26.73
CA ASP A 149 5.39 4.86 27.80
C ASP A 149 4.81 3.53 28.30
N LEU A 150 4.98 2.45 27.53
CA LEU A 150 4.40 1.14 27.79
C LEU A 150 5.42 0.12 28.30
N VAL A 151 6.67 0.20 27.85
CA VAL A 151 7.73 -0.78 28.12
C VAL A 151 9.06 -0.10 28.39
N LYS A 152 9.91 -0.73 29.21
CA LYS A 152 11.22 -0.18 29.64
C LYS A 152 12.39 -0.69 28.82
N SER A 153 12.19 -1.75 28.02
CA SER A 153 13.24 -2.33 27.19
C SER A 153 12.69 -2.89 25.87
N ILE A 154 13.61 -3.23 24.96
CA ILE A 154 13.26 -3.86 23.68
C ILE A 154 12.75 -5.28 23.89
N GLU A 155 13.26 -6.00 24.89
CA GLU A 155 12.79 -7.33 25.28
C GLU A 155 11.35 -7.29 25.78
N GLU A 156 11.02 -6.30 26.64
CA GLU A 156 9.64 -6.07 27.08
C GLU A 156 8.74 -5.70 25.91
N PHE A 157 9.21 -4.87 24.96
CA PHE A 157 8.46 -4.54 23.75
C PHE A 157 8.09 -5.79 22.93
N HIS A 158 9.04 -6.71 22.73
CA HIS A 158 8.79 -7.94 21.99
C HIS A 158 7.81 -8.90 22.68
N LEU A 159 7.68 -8.80 24.01
CA LEU A 159 6.73 -9.57 24.80
C LEU A 159 5.39 -8.82 25.01
N PHE A 160 5.29 -7.57 24.59
CA PHE A 160 4.12 -6.73 24.81
C PHE A 160 2.91 -7.23 24.03
N ASN A 161 1.81 -7.49 24.73
CA ASN A 161 0.57 -7.96 24.11
C ASN A 161 -0.31 -6.79 23.66
N LEU A 162 -0.09 -6.34 22.42
CA LEU A 162 -0.83 -5.22 21.83
C LEU A 162 -2.35 -5.47 21.75
N VAL A 163 -2.78 -6.71 21.48
CA VAL A 163 -4.21 -7.05 21.37
C VAL A 163 -4.91 -6.96 22.72
N LYS A 164 -4.26 -7.43 23.78
CA LYS A 164 -4.79 -7.29 25.14
C LYS A 164 -4.91 -5.81 25.52
N PHE A 165 -3.85 -5.04 25.27
CA PHE A 165 -3.84 -3.60 25.51
C PHE A 165 -4.97 -2.88 24.75
N SER A 166 -5.16 -3.16 23.45
CA SER A 166 -6.20 -2.48 22.67
C SER A 166 -7.60 -2.73 23.22
N ASN A 167 -7.89 -3.96 23.65
CA ASN A 167 -9.20 -4.33 24.20
C ASN A 167 -9.48 -3.67 25.56
N GLU A 168 -8.44 -3.38 26.34
CA GLU A 168 -8.57 -2.76 27.66
C GLU A 168 -8.70 -1.23 27.59
N TYR A 169 -8.05 -0.57 26.62
CA TYR A 169 -7.85 0.89 26.66
C TYR A 169 -8.36 1.69 25.44
N ILE A 170 -8.67 1.07 24.29
CA ILE A 170 -8.91 1.81 23.02
C ILE A 170 -10.38 1.79 22.55
N ASN A 171 -11.30 1.08 23.23
CA ASN A 171 -12.70 0.89 22.80
C ASN A 171 -13.41 2.15 22.25
#